data_AF-A0A3A0FKA2-F1
#
_entry.id   AF-A0A3A0FKA2-F1
#
_cell.length_a   1.000
_cell.length_b   1.000
_cell.length_c   1.000
_cell.angle_alpha   90.00
_cell.angle_beta   90.00
_cell.angle_gamma   90.00
#
_symmetry.space_group_name_H-M   'P 1'
#
loop_
_entity.id
_entity.type
_entity.pdbx_description
1 polymer ?
#
loop_
_entity_poly.entity_id
_entity_poly.type
_entity_poly.pdbx_seq_one_letter_code
_entity_poly.pdbx_strand_id
1 'polypeptide(L)'
;MRHALLAWLLFVVAALAAACSDTDAGDGGTGDPASSPAPAQVPEGPGATLSTASGAAVEGAQGTRCWQGSNFGGCVDYLSPVTNPQPLVVSPGEALTLGFAARDPDRLSLAWMQAPGSPTAAGGAAVSWVLREPPPALSASEKTLRAPAGPGRYLLLVSGVWSAQGDVSYGFYVEVR
;
A
#
# COMPACT_ATOMS: atom_id res chain seq x y z
N MET A 1 -36.84 22.09 -16.64
CA MET A 1 -35.66 22.87 -17.04
C MET A 1 -34.48 21.89 -17.01
N ARG A 2 -34.12 21.08 -18.01
CA ARG A 2 -33.81 21.27 -19.44
C ARG A 2 -32.74 22.35 -19.71
N HIS A 3 -31.63 21.89 -20.32
CA HIS A 3 -30.42 22.58 -20.85
C HIS A 3 -29.27 22.70 -19.82
N ALA A 4 -27.98 22.37 -20.07
CA ALA A 4 -27.15 22.17 -21.28
C ALA A 4 -26.01 21.15 -20.96
N LEU A 5 -25.51 20.24 -21.80
CA LEU A 5 -24.86 20.29 -23.14
C LEU A 5 -23.53 21.08 -23.20
N LEU A 6 -22.50 20.38 -23.70
CA LEU A 6 -21.21 20.85 -24.25
C LEU A 6 -20.15 21.33 -23.23
N ALA A 7 -18.84 21.11 -23.38
CA ALA A 7 -18.01 20.46 -24.39
C ALA A 7 -16.55 20.46 -23.87
N TRP A 8 -15.62 19.92 -24.68
CA TRP A 8 -14.16 20.08 -24.68
C TRP A 8 -13.34 18.85 -24.29
N LEU A 9 -13.30 17.90 -25.24
CA LEU A 9 -12.08 17.13 -25.53
C LEU A 9 -11.10 18.05 -26.26
N LEU A 10 -9.87 18.18 -25.76
CA LEU A 10 -8.75 18.73 -26.51
C LEU A 10 -7.65 17.69 -26.63
N PHE A 11 -7.48 17.26 -27.88
CA PHE A 11 -6.35 16.52 -28.43
C PHE A 11 -5.06 17.31 -28.28
N VAL A 12 -3.97 16.68 -27.81
CA VAL A 12 -2.60 17.06 -28.18
C VAL A 12 -1.81 15.79 -28.48
N VAL A 13 -1.65 15.53 -29.78
CA VAL A 13 -0.69 14.59 -30.36
C VAL A 13 0.60 15.37 -30.59
N ALA A 14 1.69 14.97 -29.95
CA ALA A 14 3.03 15.43 -30.29
C ALA A 14 3.89 14.22 -30.65
N ALA A 15 4.04 14.02 -31.96
CA ALA A 15 5.07 13.19 -32.54
C ALA A 15 6.39 13.95 -32.50
N LEU A 16 7.47 13.33 -32.00
CA LEU A 16 8.82 13.76 -32.32
C LEU A 16 9.63 12.62 -32.92
N ALA A 17 10.22 12.95 -34.06
CA ALA A 17 10.90 12.09 -34.99
C ALA A 17 12.34 11.76 -34.56
N ALA A 18 12.86 10.76 -35.27
CA ALA A 18 14.18 10.15 -35.18
C ALA A 18 15.38 11.10 -35.20
N ALA A 19 16.46 10.64 -34.57
CA ALA A 19 17.82 10.89 -35.03
C ALA A 19 18.62 9.58 -34.89
N CYS A 20 18.84 8.92 -36.03
CA CYS A 20 19.91 7.95 -36.19
C CYS A 20 21.23 8.72 -36.26
N SER A 21 22.28 8.25 -35.59
CA SER A 21 23.64 8.74 -35.80
C SER A 21 24.62 7.60 -35.67
N ASP A 22 25.63 7.67 -36.52
CA ASP A 22 26.44 6.59 -37.06
C ASP A 22 27.33 5.82 -36.08
N THR A 23 27.67 4.61 -36.53
CA THR A 23 28.45 3.59 -35.84
C THR A 23 29.93 3.79 -36.09
N ASP A 24 30.68 4.18 -35.06
CA ASP A 24 32.14 4.08 -35.05
C ASP A 24 32.56 2.65 -34.68
N ALA A 25 33.21 1.97 -35.62
CA ALA A 25 33.82 0.67 -35.43
C ALA A 25 35.16 0.83 -34.69
N GLY A 26 35.09 0.83 -33.35
CA GLY A 26 36.23 0.94 -32.44
C GLY A 26 36.64 -0.41 -31.84
N ASP A 27 37.89 -0.77 -32.13
CA ASP A 27 38.76 -1.86 -31.67
C ASP A 27 38.49 -2.48 -30.27
N GLY A 28 37.95 -3.71 -30.25
CA GLY A 28 38.71 -4.90 -29.84
C GLY A 28 39.22 -5.09 -28.40
N GLY A 29 38.78 -4.31 -27.41
CA GLY A 29 39.15 -4.55 -26.01
C GLY A 29 38.29 -5.63 -25.34
N THR A 30 38.79 -6.86 -25.17
CA THR A 30 38.15 -7.90 -24.32
C THR A 30 38.30 -7.58 -22.83
N GLY A 31 37.77 -6.43 -22.40
CA GLY A 31 37.57 -6.14 -21.00
C GLY A 31 36.36 -6.94 -20.52
N ASP A 32 36.55 -7.81 -19.54
CA ASP A 32 35.44 -8.50 -18.88
C ASP A 32 34.38 -7.46 -18.49
N PRO A 33 33.10 -7.64 -18.87
CA PRO A 33 32.06 -6.68 -18.52
C PRO A 33 32.06 -6.52 -17.01
N ALA A 34 32.37 -5.30 -16.54
CA ALA A 34 32.34 -4.96 -15.13
C ALA A 34 31.01 -5.45 -14.56
N SER A 35 31.08 -6.40 -13.63
CA SER A 35 29.89 -7.00 -13.05
C SER A 35 29.06 -5.88 -12.44
N SER A 36 27.86 -5.65 -13.00
CA SER A 36 26.94 -4.68 -12.42
C SER A 36 26.70 -5.07 -10.96
N PRO A 37 26.82 -4.12 -10.01
CA PRO A 37 26.60 -4.42 -8.61
C PRO A 37 25.20 -5.02 -8.44
N ALA A 38 25.09 -6.01 -7.55
CA ALA A 38 23.81 -6.60 -7.21
C ALA A 38 22.83 -5.49 -6.77
N PRO A 39 21.56 -5.54 -7.17
CA PRO A 39 20.58 -4.54 -6.77
C PRO A 39 20.49 -4.47 -5.25
N ALA A 40 20.42 -3.25 -4.71
CA ALA A 40 20.25 -3.04 -3.28
C ALA A 40 19.00 -3.75 -2.78
N GLN A 41 19.12 -4.49 -1.69
CA GLN A 41 17.98 -5.19 -1.08
C GLN A 41 17.01 -4.16 -0.48
N VAL A 42 15.73 -4.33 -0.77
CA VAL A 42 14.67 -3.51 -0.18
C VAL A 42 14.49 -3.95 1.28
N PRO A 43 14.67 -3.06 2.27
CA PRO A 43 14.42 -3.40 3.66
C PRO A 43 12.96 -3.83 3.86
N GLU A 44 12.76 -4.85 4.69
CA GLU A 44 11.43 -5.22 5.15
C GLU A 44 10.93 -4.20 6.17
N GLY A 45 9.68 -3.78 6.02
CA GLY A 45 9.01 -2.97 7.03
C GLY A 45 8.63 -3.81 8.25
N PRO A 46 8.32 -3.18 9.40
CA PRO A 46 7.75 -3.89 10.54
C PRO A 46 6.51 -4.71 10.14
N GLY A 47 6.30 -5.87 10.76
CA GLY A 47 5.01 -6.57 10.66
C GLY A 47 3.93 -5.84 11.47
N ALA A 48 2.67 -5.97 11.05
CA ALA A 48 1.53 -5.49 11.81
C ALA A 48 0.49 -6.60 11.99
N THR A 49 -0.14 -6.65 13.17
CA THR A 49 -1.16 -7.63 13.53
C THR A 49 -2.38 -6.90 14.07
N LEU A 50 -3.57 -7.34 13.67
CA LEU A 50 -4.84 -6.88 14.24
C LEU A 50 -5.43 -8.03 15.06
N SER A 51 -5.62 -7.82 16.35
CA SER A 51 -6.19 -8.80 17.27
C SER A 51 -7.54 -8.34 17.83
N THR A 52 -8.45 -9.27 18.07
CA THR A 52 -9.75 -9.04 18.68
C THR A 52 -9.71 -9.24 20.19
N ALA A 53 -10.67 -8.68 20.92
CA ALA A 53 -10.86 -8.98 22.34
C ALA A 53 -11.18 -10.46 22.62
N SER A 54 -11.75 -11.16 21.63
CA SER A 54 -12.02 -12.59 21.65
C SER A 54 -10.79 -13.47 21.39
N GLY A 55 -9.62 -12.88 21.08
CA GLY A 55 -8.35 -13.59 20.90
C GLY A 55 -8.06 -14.05 19.48
N ALA A 56 -8.94 -13.76 18.50
CA ALA A 56 -8.62 -13.96 17.09
C ALA A 56 -7.61 -12.90 16.64
N ALA A 57 -6.74 -13.25 15.68
CA ALA A 57 -5.77 -12.31 15.14
C ALA A 57 -5.49 -12.58 13.66
N VAL A 58 -5.11 -11.53 12.94
CA VAL A 58 -4.66 -11.62 11.56
C VAL A 58 -3.47 -10.71 11.32
N GLU A 59 -2.53 -11.15 10.49
CA GLU A 59 -1.44 -10.31 10.01
C GLU A 59 -1.92 -9.39 8.89
N GLY A 60 -1.52 -8.13 8.96
CA GLY A 60 -1.78 -7.14 7.92
C GLY A 60 -0.80 -7.34 6.76
N ALA A 61 -1.30 -7.23 5.53
CA ALA A 61 -0.42 -7.22 4.37
C ALA A 61 0.27 -5.84 4.27
N GLN A 62 1.57 -5.83 4.01
CA GLN A 62 2.33 -4.59 3.78
C GLN A 62 2.02 -4.05 2.38
N GLY A 63 1.46 -2.84 2.32
CA GLY A 63 1.29 -2.08 1.08
C GLY A 63 2.50 -1.22 0.78
N THR A 64 2.25 0.04 0.41
CA THR A 64 3.29 1.03 0.17
C THR A 64 4.22 1.13 1.37
N ARG A 65 5.53 1.06 1.12
CA ARG A 65 6.57 1.25 2.11
C ARG A 65 7.68 2.12 1.56
N CYS A 66 8.10 3.10 2.33
CA CYS A 66 9.23 3.97 2.03
C CYS A 66 10.26 3.86 3.14
N TRP A 67 11.54 3.94 2.79
CA TRP A 67 12.64 3.91 3.75
C TRP A 67 13.71 4.93 3.38
N GLN A 68 14.47 5.35 4.38
CA GLN A 68 15.61 6.22 4.23
C GLN A 68 16.82 5.63 4.95
N GLY A 69 17.85 5.31 4.19
CA GLY A 69 19.19 4.96 4.67
C GLY A 69 20.14 6.14 4.54
N SER A 70 21.35 5.99 5.08
CA SER A 70 22.36 7.05 5.11
C SER A 70 22.81 7.54 3.72
N ASN A 71 22.76 6.69 2.70
CA ASN A 71 23.18 7.01 1.32
C ASN A 71 22.16 6.61 0.25
N PHE A 72 21.04 6.02 0.64
CA PHE A 72 20.02 5.51 -0.28
C PHE A 72 18.65 5.60 0.37
N GLY A 73 17.62 5.83 -0.42
CA GLY A 73 16.23 5.78 0.02
C GLY A 73 15.38 5.31 -1.13
N GLY A 74 14.18 4.84 -0.83
CA GLY A 74 13.29 4.31 -1.86
C GLY A 74 11.90 4.07 -1.33
N CYS A 75 10.99 3.81 -2.26
CA CYS A 75 9.64 3.39 -1.98
C CYS A 75 9.30 2.18 -2.85
N VAL A 76 8.65 1.19 -2.25
CA VAL A 76 7.84 0.23 -2.99
C VAL A 76 6.40 0.71 -2.84
N ASP A 77 5.81 1.15 -3.94
CA ASP A 77 4.46 1.72 -3.94
C ASP A 77 3.44 0.73 -4.53
N TYR A 78 2.29 0.62 -3.88
CA TYR A 78 1.16 -0.17 -4.36
C TYR A 78 0.03 0.77 -4.74
N LEU A 79 -0.49 0.60 -5.96
CA LEU A 79 -1.60 1.41 -6.48
C LEU A 79 -2.91 1.24 -5.70
N SER A 80 -3.00 0.24 -4.83
CA SER A 80 -4.23 -0.17 -4.18
C SER A 80 -3.92 -0.83 -2.83
N PRO A 81 -4.78 -0.67 -1.81
CA PRO A 81 -4.57 -1.34 -0.54
C PRO A 81 -4.44 -2.85 -0.73
N VAL A 82 -3.52 -3.44 0.04
CA VAL A 82 -3.35 -4.88 0.13
C VAL A 82 -3.74 -5.35 1.52
N THR A 83 -4.39 -6.51 1.62
CA THR A 83 -4.87 -7.06 2.89
C THR A 83 -4.58 -8.56 3.00
N ASN A 84 -4.84 -9.10 4.19
CA ASN A 84 -5.10 -10.52 4.39
C ASN A 84 -6.21 -11.03 3.44
N PRO A 85 -6.15 -12.30 3.01
CA PRO A 85 -7.02 -12.83 1.97
C PRO A 85 -8.41 -13.20 2.50
N GLN A 86 -8.47 -13.68 3.75
CA GLN A 86 -9.72 -14.04 4.43
C GLN A 86 -10.05 -13.01 5.49
N PRO A 87 -11.31 -12.57 5.60
CA PRO A 87 -11.66 -11.51 6.53
C PRO A 87 -11.52 -11.98 7.98
N LEU A 88 -11.03 -11.09 8.85
CA LEU A 88 -11.17 -11.25 10.29
C LEU A 88 -12.64 -10.99 10.66
N VAL A 89 -13.32 -12.01 11.17
CA VAL A 89 -14.73 -11.91 11.56
C VAL A 89 -14.83 -11.34 12.97
N VAL A 90 -15.63 -10.29 13.16
CA VAL A 90 -15.78 -9.56 14.42
C VAL A 90 -17.23 -9.18 14.69
N SER A 91 -17.57 -8.93 15.96
CA SER A 91 -18.86 -8.37 16.33
C SER A 91 -18.92 -6.85 16.14
N PRO A 92 -20.10 -6.27 15.88
CA PRO A 92 -20.28 -4.81 15.83
C PRO A 92 -19.72 -4.11 17.08
N GLY A 93 -18.84 -3.12 16.88
CA GLY A 93 -18.24 -2.36 17.97
C GLY A 93 -17.23 -3.11 18.84
N GLU A 94 -16.86 -4.35 18.48
CA GLU A 94 -15.83 -5.14 19.16
C GLU A 94 -14.52 -4.36 19.23
N ALA A 95 -13.84 -4.45 20.39
CA ALA A 95 -12.54 -3.84 20.57
C ALA A 95 -11.48 -4.62 19.77
N LEU A 96 -10.72 -3.89 18.98
CA LEU A 96 -9.61 -4.39 18.19
C LEU A 96 -8.33 -3.70 18.67
N THR A 97 -7.21 -4.41 18.62
CA THR A 97 -5.90 -3.89 19.01
C THR A 97 -4.91 -4.13 17.88
N LEU A 98 -4.19 -3.08 17.51
CA LEU A 98 -3.07 -3.14 16.58
C LEU A 98 -1.76 -3.40 17.33
N GLY A 99 -1.03 -4.41 16.88
CA GLY A 99 0.34 -4.72 17.29
C GLY A 99 1.31 -4.51 16.14
N PHE A 100 2.55 -4.12 16.48
CA PHE A 100 3.65 -3.97 15.54
C PHE A 100 4.84 -4.82 15.99
N ALA A 101 5.45 -5.59 15.09
CA ALA A 101 6.44 -6.60 15.44
C ALA A 101 7.75 -6.01 16.01
N ALA A 102 8.13 -4.81 15.59
CA ALA A 102 9.37 -4.16 16.03
C ALA A 102 9.14 -3.22 17.23
N ARG A 103 8.40 -2.14 17.00
CA ARG A 103 7.99 -1.15 18.00
C ARG A 103 6.80 -0.37 17.47
N ASP A 104 6.13 0.37 18.34
CA ASP A 104 5.10 1.31 17.91
C ASP A 104 5.66 2.39 16.98
N PRO A 105 4.89 2.81 15.96
CA PRO A 105 5.26 3.93 15.10
C PRO A 105 5.24 5.25 15.89
N ASP A 106 6.10 6.18 15.48
CA ASP A 106 6.15 7.54 16.02
C ASP A 106 4.89 8.33 15.62
N ARG A 107 4.29 7.98 14.48
CA ARG A 107 2.97 8.45 14.04
C ARG A 107 2.14 7.31 13.50
N LEU A 108 0.91 7.19 13.98
CA LEU A 108 -0.07 6.22 13.53
C LEU A 108 -1.26 6.95 12.93
N SER A 109 -1.75 6.49 11.79
CA SER A 109 -2.97 7.00 11.19
C SER A 109 -3.84 5.86 10.67
N LEU A 110 -5.14 5.97 10.90
CA LEU A 110 -6.12 4.89 10.69
C LEU A 110 -7.33 5.41 9.93
N ALA A 111 -7.92 4.56 9.09
CA ALA A 111 -9.22 4.79 8.48
C ALA A 111 -10.00 3.50 8.23
N TRP A 112 -11.30 3.58 8.43
CA TRP A 112 -12.24 2.57 7.98
C TRP A 112 -12.81 2.94 6.61
N MET A 113 -12.99 1.94 5.77
CA MET A 113 -13.79 2.05 4.55
C MET A 113 -14.57 0.77 4.29
N GLN A 114 -15.70 0.88 3.59
CA GLN A 114 -16.37 -0.32 3.07
C GLN A 114 -15.53 -0.94 1.94
N ALA A 115 -15.49 -2.26 1.90
CA ALA A 115 -14.79 -2.99 0.87
C ALA A 115 -15.52 -2.83 -0.49
N PRO A 116 -14.85 -2.32 -1.55
CA PRO A 116 -15.53 -1.85 -2.77
C PRO A 116 -15.96 -2.95 -3.76
N GLY A 117 -16.01 -4.22 -3.34
CA GLY A 117 -16.40 -5.35 -4.19
C GLY A 117 -15.64 -6.64 -3.86
N SER A 118 -15.17 -7.34 -4.89
CA SER A 118 -14.28 -8.50 -4.75
C SER A 118 -12.83 -8.07 -4.92
N PRO A 119 -11.90 -8.60 -4.10
CA PRO A 119 -10.50 -8.25 -4.25
C PRO A 119 -9.87 -9.02 -5.42
N THR A 120 -8.71 -8.55 -5.87
CA THR A 120 -7.85 -9.23 -6.86
C THR A 120 -6.65 -9.87 -6.17
N ALA A 121 -6.04 -10.89 -6.76
CA ALA A 121 -4.82 -11.47 -6.22
C ALA A 121 -3.66 -10.46 -6.32
N ALA A 122 -2.96 -10.22 -5.21
CA ALA A 122 -1.80 -9.30 -5.15
C ALA A 122 -0.44 -10.04 -5.22
N GLY A 123 -0.47 -11.37 -5.37
CA GLY A 123 0.70 -12.23 -5.19
C GLY A 123 0.88 -12.67 -3.74
N GLY A 124 1.54 -13.81 -3.53
CA GLY A 124 1.69 -14.42 -2.20
C GLY A 124 0.35 -14.73 -1.52
N ALA A 125 0.27 -14.51 -0.21
CA ALA A 125 -0.93 -14.70 0.60
C ALA A 125 -1.77 -13.42 0.76
N ALA A 126 -1.62 -12.43 -0.14
CA ALA A 126 -2.31 -11.13 -0.05
C ALA A 126 -3.28 -10.90 -1.20
N VAL A 127 -4.26 -10.02 -0.96
CA VAL A 127 -5.23 -9.58 -1.97
C VAL A 127 -5.28 -8.06 -2.05
N SER A 128 -5.59 -7.49 -3.21
CA SER A 128 -5.65 -6.05 -3.45
C SER A 128 -7.06 -5.57 -3.77
N TRP A 129 -7.32 -4.30 -3.49
CA TRP A 129 -8.64 -3.68 -3.59
C TRP A 129 -8.60 -2.46 -4.50
N VAL A 130 -9.30 -2.53 -5.64
CA VAL A 130 -9.44 -1.37 -6.52
C VAL A 130 -10.37 -0.34 -5.87
N LEU A 131 -9.80 0.77 -5.41
CA LEU A 131 -10.56 1.87 -4.84
C LEU A 131 -11.11 2.76 -5.96
N ARG A 132 -12.41 3.09 -5.89
CA ARG A 132 -13.04 4.06 -6.80
C ARG A 132 -12.90 5.50 -6.32
N GLU A 133 -12.78 5.66 -5.01
CA GLU A 133 -12.67 6.94 -4.33
C GLU A 133 -11.43 6.91 -3.43
N PRO A 134 -10.75 8.05 -3.25
CA PRO A 134 -9.66 8.14 -2.28
C PRO A 134 -10.14 7.68 -0.90
N PRO A 135 -9.28 6.99 -0.13
CA PRO A 135 -9.64 6.65 1.23
C PRO A 135 -9.93 7.92 2.02
N PRO A 136 -10.83 7.87 3.02
CA PRO A 136 -11.08 9.02 3.88
C PRO A 136 -9.77 9.43 4.56
N ALA A 137 -9.69 10.71 4.94
CA ALA A 137 -8.50 11.24 5.60
C ALA A 137 -8.17 10.41 6.84
N LEU A 138 -6.95 9.86 6.88
CA LEU A 138 -6.50 9.08 8.02
C LEU A 138 -6.42 10.01 9.24
N SER A 139 -6.98 9.58 10.36
CA SER A 139 -6.91 10.33 11.61
C SER A 139 -5.79 9.80 12.49
N ALA A 140 -5.09 10.68 13.21
CA ALA A 140 -4.19 10.26 14.28
C ALA A 140 -5.01 9.48 15.31
N SER A 141 -4.69 8.20 15.51
CA SER A 141 -5.57 7.27 16.18
C SER A 141 -4.79 6.38 17.15
N GLU A 142 -5.48 5.95 18.21
CA GLU A 142 -4.96 5.01 19.20
C GLU A 142 -4.81 3.60 18.59
N LYS A 143 -3.96 2.76 19.20
CA LYS A 143 -3.80 1.36 18.79
C LYS A 143 -5.02 0.49 19.09
N THR A 144 -5.88 0.95 19.99
CA THR A 144 -7.15 0.31 20.30
C THR A 144 -8.26 1.06 19.59
N LEU A 145 -9.06 0.34 18.81
CA LEU A 145 -10.16 0.89 18.04
C LEU A 145 -11.38 -0.02 18.14
N ARG A 146 -12.52 0.47 17.65
CA ARG A 146 -13.75 -0.32 17.55
C ARG A 146 -14.01 -0.71 16.11
N ALA A 147 -14.45 -1.95 15.92
CA ALA A 147 -15.04 -2.37 14.66
C ALA A 147 -16.25 -1.47 14.30
N PRO A 148 -16.56 -1.28 13.01
CA PRO A 148 -17.77 -0.58 12.58
C PRO A 148 -19.04 -1.13 13.25
N ALA A 149 -20.00 -0.25 13.53
CA ALA A 149 -21.25 -0.63 14.19
C ALA A 149 -22.25 -1.33 13.26
N GLY A 150 -22.12 -1.12 11.95
CA GLY A 150 -22.98 -1.77 10.95
C GLY A 150 -22.38 -3.10 10.47
N PRO A 151 -23.21 -4.10 10.15
CA PRO A 151 -22.73 -5.32 9.52
C PRO A 151 -22.19 -5.03 8.12
N GLY A 152 -21.20 -5.79 7.69
CA GLY A 152 -20.63 -5.66 6.37
C GLY A 152 -19.15 -6.00 6.30
N ARG A 153 -18.56 -5.73 5.13
CA ARG A 153 -17.16 -5.98 4.82
C ARG A 153 -16.42 -4.66 4.74
N TYR A 154 -15.32 -4.59 5.47
CA TYR A 154 -14.57 -3.35 5.68
C TYR A 154 -13.09 -3.58 5.47
N LEU A 155 -12.41 -2.52 5.04
CA LEU A 155 -10.96 -2.42 5.07
C LEU A 155 -10.60 -1.45 6.20
N LEU A 156 -9.72 -1.88 7.08
CA LEU A 156 -9.00 -0.99 7.98
C LEU A 156 -7.66 -0.66 7.32
N LEU A 157 -7.50 0.59 6.93
CA LEU A 157 -6.25 1.11 6.39
C LEU A 157 -5.44 1.71 7.53
N VAL A 158 -4.16 1.31 7.60
CA VAL A 158 -3.22 1.73 8.63
C VAL A 158 -1.99 2.31 7.97
N SER A 159 -1.52 3.46 8.44
CA SER A 159 -0.21 4.00 8.08
C SER A 159 0.59 4.23 9.35
N GLY A 160 1.79 3.66 9.41
CA GLY A 160 2.75 3.87 10.49
C GLY A 160 3.99 4.56 9.95
N VAL A 161 4.50 5.54 10.71
CA VAL A 161 5.78 6.21 10.43
C VAL A 161 6.74 5.92 11.58
N TRP A 162 7.92 5.40 11.25
CA TRP A 162 9.03 5.16 12.16
C TRP A 162 10.25 5.95 11.69
N SER A 163 10.72 6.88 12.51
CA SER A 163 11.87 7.75 12.22
C SER A 163 13.14 7.03 11.74
N ALA A 164 13.35 5.77 12.16
CA ALA A 164 14.53 4.98 11.78
C ALA A 164 14.27 3.95 10.67
N GLN A 165 13.01 3.64 10.34
CA GLN A 165 12.65 2.60 9.37
C GLN A 165 11.88 3.15 8.16
N GLY A 166 11.42 4.40 8.23
CA GLY A 166 10.54 5.02 7.23
C GLY A 166 9.07 4.78 7.53
N ASP A 167 8.24 4.72 6.49
CA ASP A 167 6.79 4.56 6.61
C ASP A 167 6.30 3.30 5.90
N VAL A 168 5.24 2.71 6.45
CA VAL A 168 4.62 1.50 5.93
C VAL A 168 3.11 1.64 6.06
N SER A 169 2.41 1.32 4.98
CA SER A 169 0.97 1.16 4.98
C SER A 169 0.60 -0.32 5.12
N TYR A 170 -0.50 -0.59 5.80
CA TYR A 170 -1.09 -1.91 5.97
C TYR A 170 -2.57 -1.85 5.67
N GLY A 171 -3.11 -2.94 5.18
CA GLY A 171 -4.55 -3.15 5.10
C GLY A 171 -4.96 -4.40 5.87
N PHE A 172 -6.11 -4.29 6.54
CA PHE A 172 -6.79 -5.43 7.16
C PHE A 172 -8.19 -5.57 6.60
N TYR A 173 -8.53 -6.78 6.16
CA TYR A 173 -9.86 -7.14 5.69
C TYR A 173 -10.67 -7.70 6.86
N VAL A 174 -11.82 -7.07 7.14
CA VAL A 174 -12.66 -7.34 8.31
C VAL A 174 -14.11 -7.57 7.87
N GLU A 175 -14.78 -8.56 8.45
CA GLU A 175 -16.22 -8.80 8.27
C GLU A 175 -16.92 -8.61 9.63
N VAL A 176 -17.83 -7.64 9.69
CA VAL A 176 -18.67 -7.37 10.86
C VAL A 176 -19.98 -8.13 10.68
N ARG A 177 -20.32 -9.02 11.61
CA ARG A 177 -21.58 -9.77 11.61
C ARG A 177 -22.05 -10.18 12.99
#